data_AF-A0A1V2M9N9-F1
#
_entry.id   AF-A0A1V2M9N9-F1
#
_cell.length_a   1.000
_cell.length_b   1.000
_cell.length_c   1.000
_cell.angle_alpha   90.00
_cell.angle_beta   90.00
_cell.angle_gamma   90.00
#
_symmetry.space_group_name_H-M   'P 1'
#
loop_
_entity.id
_entity.type
_entity.pdbx_description
1 polymer ?
#
loop_
_entity_poly.entity_id
_entity_poly.type
_entity_poly.pdbx_seq_one_letter_code
_entity_poly.pdbx_strand_id
1 'polypeptide(L)' 'MAFSDCNSLKEIIIPTSVISIGVGVFDNIEKIYYSGSKEQWYNLDMDVSENTIIIYNHN' A
#
# COMPACT_ATOMS: atom_id res chain seq x y z
N MET A 1 3.85 -14.21 4.51
CA MET A 1 3.03 -13.20 3.82
C MET A 1 1.73 -13.07 4.59
N ALA A 2 1.34 -11.86 5.00
CA ALA A 2 0.20 -11.66 5.89
C ALA A 2 -1.17 -11.69 5.16
N PHE A 3 -1.18 -11.45 3.84
CA PHE A 3 -2.41 -11.32 3.04
C PHE A 3 -2.40 -12.16 1.75
N SER A 4 -1.51 -13.14 1.64
CA SER A 4 -1.38 -13.98 0.43
C SER A 4 -2.64 -14.80 0.10
N ASP A 5 -3.45 -15.14 1.12
CA ASP A 5 -4.71 -15.88 0.94
C ASP A 5 -5.95 -14.97 0.86
N CYS A 6 -5.77 -13.66 0.98
CA CYS A 6 -6.85 -12.68 0.89
C CYS A 6 -7.10 -12.29 -0.58
N ASN A 7 -7.49 -13.25 -1.42
CA ASN A 7 -7.82 -13.01 -2.84
C ASN A 7 -8.96 -12.01 -3.07
N SER A 8 -9.75 -11.69 -2.05
CA SER A 8 -10.81 -10.68 -2.11
C SER A 8 -10.35 -9.29 -1.69
N LEU A 9 -9.19 -9.17 -1.03
CA LEU A 9 -8.69 -7.88 -0.56
C LEU A 9 -7.94 -7.21 -1.71
N LYS A 10 -8.68 -6.47 -2.53
CA LYS A 10 -8.12 -5.70 -3.66
C LYS A 10 -7.68 -4.30 -3.25
N GLU A 11 -8.20 -3.80 -2.14
CA GLU A 11 -8.01 -2.42 -1.69
C GLU A 11 -7.62 -2.36 -0.22
N ILE A 12 -6.67 -1.48 0.13
CA ILE A 12 -6.22 -1.25 1.51
C ILE A 12 -6.07 0.24 1.79
N ILE A 13 -6.15 0.60 3.07
CA ILE A 13 -5.89 1.97 3.54
C ILE A 13 -4.62 1.96 4.40
N ILE A 14 -3.64 2.78 4.03
CA ILE A 14 -2.40 2.99 4.76
C ILE A 14 -2.42 4.41 5.33
N PRO A 15 -2.61 4.56 6.66
CA PRO A 15 -2.52 5.87 7.30
C PRO A 15 -1.07 6.35 7.39
N THR A 16 -0.88 7.65 7.58
CA THR A 16 0.44 8.28 7.78
C THR A 16 1.18 7.80 9.03
N SER A 17 0.48 7.13 9.96
CA SER A 17 1.09 6.53 11.15
C SER A 17 1.88 5.26 10.85
N VAL A 18 1.71 4.66 9.66
CA VAL A 18 2.45 3.47 9.27
C VAL A 18 3.86 3.86 8.83
N ILE A 19 4.85 3.38 9.57
CA ILE A 19 6.26 3.77 9.42
C ILE A 19 7.05 2.74 8.61
N SER A 20 6.55 1.51 8.49
CA SER A 20 7.20 0.44 7.75
C SER A 20 6.20 -0.67 7.46
N ILE A 21 6.21 -1.18 6.23
CA ILE A 21 5.48 -2.39 5.82
C ILE A 21 6.45 -3.31 5.11
N GLY A 22 6.34 -4.62 5.37
CA GLY A 22 7.21 -5.60 4.75
C GLY A 22 7.04 -5.69 3.23
N VAL A 23 8.11 -6.09 2.55
CA VAL A 23 8.13 -6.41 1.12
C VAL A 23 7.21 -7.60 0.85
N GLY A 24 6.47 -7.58 -0.26
CA GLY A 24 5.56 -8.67 -0.68
C GLY A 24 4.26 -8.75 0.12
N VAL A 25 3.93 -7.71 0.89
CA VAL A 25 2.61 -7.61 1.57
C VAL A 25 1.50 -7.28 0.55
N PHE A 26 1.87 -6.74 -0.61
CA PHE A 26 0.94 -6.15 -1.59
C PHE A 26 0.88 -6.85 -2.94
N ASP A 27 1.44 -8.05 -3.07
CA ASP A 27 1.51 -8.76 -4.36
C ASP A 27 0.14 -9.05 -5.00
N ASN A 28 -0.94 -9.06 -4.19
CA ASN A 28 -2.32 -9.22 -4.65
C ASN A 28 -3.19 -7.96 -4.48
N ILE A 29 -2.59 -6.80 -4.18
CA ILE A 29 -3.33 -5.55 -3.99
C ILE A 29 -3.37 -4.74 -5.28
N GLU A 30 -4.58 -4.42 -5.72
CA GLU A 30 -4.83 -3.60 -6.92
C GLU A 30 -4.83 -2.11 -6.57
N LYS A 31 -5.30 -1.71 -5.38
CA LYS A 31 -5.35 -0.31 -4.96
C LYS A 31 -4.90 -0.07 -3.53
N ILE A 32 -4.13 0.99 -3.34
CA ILE A 32 -3.67 1.46 -2.03
C ILE A 32 -4.15 2.89 -1.84
N TYR A 33 -4.91 3.13 -0.77
CA TYR A 33 -5.25 4.47 -0.32
C TYR A 33 -4.26 4.90 0.76
N TYR A 34 -3.34 5.79 0.41
CA TYR A 34 -2.42 6.39 1.36
C TYR A 34 -3.00 7.72 1.87
N SER A 35 -3.16 7.85 3.18
CA SER A 35 -3.66 9.08 3.79
C SER A 35 -2.63 10.22 3.80
N GLY A 36 -1.39 9.94 3.39
CA GLY A 36 -0.34 10.94 3.25
C GLY A 36 -0.11 11.39 1.81
N SER A 37 0.94 12.19 1.64
CA SER A 37 1.36 12.69 0.33
C SER A 37 2.26 11.68 -0.41
N LYS A 38 2.39 11.87 -1.72
CA LYS A 38 3.29 11.07 -2.55
C LYS A 38 4.76 11.13 -2.07
N GLU A 39 5.20 12.27 -1.56
CA GLU A 39 6.55 12.45 -1.02
C GLU A 39 6.78 11.58 0.23
N GLN A 40 5.80 11.54 1.13
CA GLN A 40 5.86 10.67 2.31
C GLN A 40 5.90 9.20 1.91
N TRP A 41 5.11 8.80 0.90
CA TRP A 41 5.15 7.45 0.36
C TRP A 41 6.52 7.05 -0.18
N TYR A 42 7.20 7.94 -0.93
CA TYR A 42 8.55 7.67 -1.42
C TYR A 42 9.58 7.48 -0.31
N ASN A 43 9.41 8.15 0.84
CA ASN A 43 10.28 7.96 1.99
C ASN A 43 10.09 6.61 2.69
N LEU A 44 8.98 5.91 2.45
CA LEU A 44 8.72 4.58 3.00
C LEU A 44 9.48 3.47 2.25
N ASP A 45 10.08 3.79 1.09
CA ASP A 45 10.84 2.85 0.23
C ASP A 45 10.06 1.54 -0.02
N MET A 46 8.77 1.68 -0.34
CA MET A 46 7.88 0.55 -0.51
C MET A 46 8.00 -0.04 -1.91
N ASP A 47 8.29 -1.33 -1.95
CA ASP A 47 8.22 -2.13 -3.17
C ASP A 47 6.77 -2.62 -3.38
N VAL A 48 6.13 -2.14 -4.44
CA VAL A 48 4.77 -2.52 -4.84
C VAL A 48 4.76 -2.95 -6.30
N SER A 49 3.84 -3.84 -6.65
CA SER A 49 3.69 -4.32 -8.03
C SER A 49 3.33 -3.17 -8.98
N GLU A 50 3.84 -3.22 -10.22
CA GLU A 50 3.58 -2.18 -11.24
C GLU A 50 2.08 -1.98 -11.57
N ASN A 51 1.27 -3.01 -11.32
CA ASN A 51 -0.18 -2.98 -11.53
C ASN A 51 -0.96 -2.37 -10.36
N THR A 52 -0.30 -2.03 -9.25
CA THR A 52 -0.93 -1.46 -8.06
C THR A 52 -1.13 0.05 -8.23
N ILE A 53 -2.37 0.51 -8.08
CA ILE A 53 -2.74 1.92 -8.15
C ILE A 53 -2.64 2.53 -6.74
N ILE A 54 -1.83 3.58 -6.58
CA ILE A 54 -1.72 4.30 -5.31
C ILE A 54 -2.48 5.62 -5.40
N ILE A 55 -3.42 5.83 -4.48
CA ILE A 55 -4.21 7.04 -4.31
C ILE A 55 -3.72 7.75 -3.06
N TYR A 56 -3.26 8.99 -3.20
CA TYR A 56 -2.70 9.80 -2.12
C TYR A 56 -3.75 10.77 -1.55
N ASN A 57 -3.54 11.23 -0.32
CA ASN A 57 -4.42 12.16 0.39
C ASN A 57 -5.88 11.66 0.52
N HIS A 58 -6.08 10.35 0.71
CA HIS A 58 -7.41 9.77 0.95
C HIS A 58 -7.82 9.95 2.42
N ASN A 59 -9.00 10.52 2.64
CA ASN A 59 -9.54 10.94 3.94
C ASN A 59 -10.81 10.16 4.29
#